data_AF-A0AAD7FQ40-F1
#
_entry.id   AF-A0AAD7FQ40-F1
#
_cell.length_a   1.000
_cell.length_b   1.000
_cell.length_c   1.000
_cell.angle_alpha   90.00
_cell.angle_beta   90.00
_cell.angle_gamma   90.00
#
_symmetry.space_group_name_H-M   'P 1'
#
loop_
_entity.id
_entity.type
_entity.pdbx_description
1 polymer ?
#
loop_
_entity_poly.entity_id
_entity_poly.type
_entity_poly.pdbx_seq_one_letter_code
_entity_poly.pdbx_strand_id
1 'polypeptide(L)'
;MSFVKRTYSSRNRTTLPSSPPSSPSIDETRKRPLEDRAENLPPKRPRLLLDKAKRPTAKSKQKAQTTLTQLHFCIDQTILRTCPLCSLSYTKGAPDDEALHKAHCARVQRGMEWGREEEKEKSKADLVEVASGVKLKDGKKGRIICFKADAAGRIRSKLSILLETVNIALSSPALSPAVLQASKAYLFLVPSITTTR
;
A
#
# COMPACT_ATOMS: atom_id res chain seq x y z
N MET A 1 5.82 -18.53 -49.65
CA MET A 1 4.98 -19.24 -48.66
C MET A 1 5.61 -20.59 -48.42
N SER A 2 6.03 -20.89 -47.18
CA SER A 2 6.76 -22.11 -46.82
C SER A 2 6.00 -22.89 -45.76
N PHE A 3 5.59 -24.12 -46.10
CA PHE A 3 4.87 -25.00 -45.19
C PHE A 3 5.84 -25.74 -44.26
N VAL A 4 5.71 -25.54 -42.95
CA VAL A 4 6.42 -26.32 -41.93
C VAL A 4 5.43 -27.26 -41.25
N LYS A 5 5.36 -28.52 -41.71
CA LYS A 5 4.77 -29.61 -40.93
C LYS A 5 5.69 -29.92 -39.75
N ARG A 6 5.17 -29.86 -38.52
CA ARG A 6 5.79 -30.53 -37.36
C ARG A 6 4.85 -31.60 -36.84
N THR A 7 5.42 -32.78 -36.63
CA THR A 7 4.75 -34.02 -36.25
C THR A 7 5.01 -34.35 -34.78
N TYR A 8 4.05 -35.07 -34.18
CA TYR A 8 4.20 -35.93 -33.00
C TYR A 8 4.80 -35.35 -31.70
N SER A 9 4.02 -35.40 -30.63
CA SER A 9 4.23 -36.44 -29.59
C SER A 9 3.10 -36.44 -28.56
N SER A 10 2.33 -37.53 -28.53
CA SER A 10 1.55 -37.93 -27.36
C SER A 10 2.49 -38.40 -26.24
N ARG A 11 2.14 -38.15 -24.98
CA ARG A 11 2.73 -38.87 -23.83
C ARG A 11 1.63 -39.42 -22.94
N ASN A 12 1.77 -40.71 -22.64
CA ASN A 12 0.77 -41.49 -21.92
C ASN A 12 0.79 -41.24 -20.42
N ARG A 13 -0.38 -41.42 -19.82
CA ARG A 13 -0.62 -41.50 -18.39
C ARG A 13 -0.07 -42.82 -17.84
N THR A 14 0.69 -42.78 -16.75
CA THR A 14 1.12 -43.98 -16.01
C THR A 14 0.84 -43.80 -14.51
N THR A 15 0.60 -44.90 -13.80
CA THR A 15 -0.05 -44.96 -12.48
C THR A 15 0.91 -45.09 -11.28
N LEU A 16 0.40 -44.63 -10.12
CA LEU A 16 0.61 -45.00 -8.68
C LEU A 16 1.37 -46.32 -8.36
N PRO A 17 1.90 -46.58 -7.12
CA PRO A 17 1.41 -46.07 -5.80
C PRO A 17 2.43 -45.87 -4.64
N SER A 18 1.97 -45.30 -3.49
CA SER A 18 2.20 -45.76 -2.08
C SER A 18 1.80 -44.67 -1.04
N SER A 19 1.57 -45.03 0.22
CA SER A 19 0.88 -44.20 1.26
C SER A 19 1.48 -44.39 2.68
N PRO A 20 0.82 -44.02 3.80
CA PRO A 20 0.79 -42.70 4.45
C PRO A 20 1.41 -42.70 5.87
N PRO A 21 1.46 -41.55 6.57
CA PRO A 21 0.46 -41.27 7.64
C PRO A 21 0.10 -39.76 7.77
N SER A 22 -0.84 -39.28 8.60
CA SER A 22 -2.12 -39.81 9.18
C SER A 22 -2.86 -38.65 9.90
N SER A 23 -4.19 -38.71 10.02
CA SER A 23 -5.00 -37.75 10.82
C SER A 23 -6.34 -38.38 11.27
N PRO A 24 -6.90 -37.99 12.44
CA PRO A 24 -8.04 -38.68 13.03
C PRO A 24 -9.40 -38.31 12.41
N SER A 25 -10.26 -39.33 12.35
CA SER A 25 -11.63 -39.31 11.84
C SER A 25 -12.64 -38.72 12.82
N ILE A 26 -13.63 -37.98 12.29
CA ILE A 26 -15.01 -38.04 12.79
C ILE A 26 -15.91 -38.27 11.57
N ASP A 27 -16.48 -39.47 11.50
CA ASP A 27 -17.62 -39.79 10.64
C ASP A 27 -18.88 -39.13 11.22
N GLU A 28 -19.75 -38.59 10.35
CA GLU A 28 -21.14 -39.03 10.41
C GLU A 28 -21.87 -38.86 9.07
N THR A 29 -22.43 -39.96 8.59
CA THR A 29 -23.19 -40.03 7.34
C THR A 29 -24.57 -39.36 7.46
N ARG A 30 -25.04 -38.68 6.39
CA ARG A 30 -26.38 -38.94 5.80
C ARG A 30 -26.67 -38.17 4.49
N LYS A 31 -26.90 -38.97 3.44
CA LYS A 31 -27.88 -38.83 2.34
C LYS A 31 -28.20 -37.42 1.78
N ARG A 32 -27.84 -37.20 0.50
CA ARG A 32 -28.47 -36.18 -0.39
C ARG A 32 -29.99 -36.40 -0.44
N PRO A 33 -30.77 -35.33 -0.59
CA PRO A 33 -31.48 -35.16 -1.86
C PRO A 33 -30.92 -34.02 -2.73
N LEU A 34 -31.05 -34.18 -4.04
CA LEU A 34 -30.83 -33.14 -5.05
C LEU A 34 -32.19 -32.51 -5.33
N GLU A 35 -32.48 -31.32 -4.80
CA GLU A 35 -33.67 -30.56 -5.22
C GLU A 35 -33.32 -29.69 -6.43
N ASP A 36 -33.66 -30.21 -7.60
CA ASP A 36 -33.80 -29.43 -8.82
C ASP A 36 -35.18 -28.76 -8.80
N ARG A 37 -35.21 -27.43 -8.61
CA ARG A 37 -36.44 -26.63 -8.75
C ARG A 37 -36.15 -25.32 -9.47
N ALA A 38 -36.32 -25.37 -10.79
CA ALA A 38 -36.47 -24.18 -11.60
C ALA A 38 -37.72 -23.38 -11.19
N GLU A 39 -37.55 -22.09 -10.91
CA GLU A 39 -38.69 -21.15 -10.84
C GLU A 39 -38.26 -19.72 -11.26
N ASN A 40 -37.68 -19.63 -12.46
CA ASN A 40 -37.56 -18.37 -13.19
C ASN A 40 -38.95 -17.90 -13.65
N LEU A 41 -39.70 -17.25 -12.74
CA LEU A 41 -40.94 -16.55 -13.08
C LEU A 41 -40.89 -15.09 -12.59
N PRO A 42 -41.04 -14.10 -13.48
CA PRO A 42 -41.09 -12.70 -13.06
C PRO A 42 -42.41 -12.42 -12.30
N PRO A 43 -42.38 -11.66 -11.19
CA PRO A 43 -43.58 -11.38 -10.41
C PRO A 43 -44.60 -10.57 -11.22
N LYS A 44 -45.82 -11.12 -11.35
CA LYS A 44 -46.95 -10.45 -12.01
C LYS A 44 -47.34 -9.18 -11.25
N ARG A 45 -47.39 -8.05 -11.95
CA ARG A 45 -47.76 -6.74 -11.38
C ARG A 45 -49.23 -6.74 -10.95
N PRO A 46 -49.56 -6.35 -9.70
CA PRO A 46 -50.91 -5.91 -9.36
C PRO A 46 -51.16 -4.54 -10.01
N ARG A 47 -52.24 -4.41 -10.81
CA ARG A 47 -52.83 -3.10 -11.09
C ARG A 47 -53.71 -2.72 -9.90
N LEU A 48 -53.40 -1.62 -9.25
CA LEU A 48 -54.32 -0.94 -8.32
C LEU A 48 -54.50 0.52 -8.71
N LEU A 49 -55.56 1.11 -8.16
CA LEU A 49 -56.38 2.12 -8.84
C LEU A 49 -55.79 3.53 -8.87
N LEU A 50 -56.36 4.33 -9.77
CA LEU A 50 -56.09 5.74 -9.97
C LEU A 50 -56.83 6.58 -8.92
N ASP A 51 -56.12 7.06 -7.90
CA ASP A 51 -56.64 8.07 -6.98
C ASP A 51 -56.05 9.47 -7.22
N LYS A 52 -56.94 10.45 -7.35
CA LYS A 52 -56.60 11.88 -7.47
C LYS A 52 -56.51 12.51 -6.08
N ALA A 53 -55.32 12.89 -5.61
CA ALA A 53 -55.19 14.04 -4.70
C ALA A 53 -53.77 14.63 -4.58
N LYS A 54 -53.70 15.96 -4.69
CA LYS A 54 -52.77 16.91 -4.04
C LYS A 54 -51.25 16.70 -4.19
N ARG A 55 -50.60 17.70 -4.83
CA ARG A 55 -49.15 17.96 -4.79
C ARG A 55 -48.65 18.18 -3.35
N PRO A 56 -47.49 17.62 -3.00
CA PRO A 56 -46.47 18.35 -2.26
C PRO A 56 -45.16 18.44 -3.07
N THR A 57 -44.55 19.62 -3.10
CA THR A 57 -43.27 19.87 -3.80
C THR A 57 -42.08 19.36 -2.97
N ALA A 58 -41.82 18.05 -3.02
CA ALA A 58 -40.62 17.45 -2.42
C ALA A 58 -39.46 17.45 -3.42
N LYS A 59 -38.35 18.11 -3.09
CA LYS A 59 -37.11 18.09 -3.89
C LYS A 59 -36.52 16.67 -3.87
N SER A 60 -36.64 15.95 -4.98
CA SER A 60 -36.05 14.61 -5.12
C SER A 60 -34.53 14.70 -5.18
N LYS A 61 -33.86 14.26 -4.10
CA LYS A 61 -32.43 13.95 -4.14
C LYS A 61 -32.23 12.79 -5.11
N GLN A 62 -31.80 13.08 -6.33
CA GLN A 62 -31.40 12.06 -7.29
C GLN A 62 -30.27 11.24 -6.67
N LYS A 63 -30.50 9.94 -6.46
CA LYS A 63 -29.43 9.01 -6.12
C LYS A 63 -28.51 8.96 -7.34
N ALA A 64 -27.28 9.46 -7.20
CA ALA A 64 -26.29 9.35 -8.26
C ALA A 64 -26.11 7.87 -8.62
N GLN A 65 -26.41 7.52 -9.87
CA GLN A 65 -26.14 6.18 -10.37
C GLN A 65 -24.62 6.00 -10.37
N THR A 66 -24.15 4.95 -9.68
CA THR A 66 -22.77 4.49 -9.81
C THR A 66 -22.57 3.98 -11.23
N THR A 67 -21.96 4.81 -12.07
CA THR A 67 -21.59 4.43 -13.43
C THR A 67 -20.65 3.24 -13.38
N LEU A 68 -21.10 2.09 -13.90
CA LEU A 68 -20.25 0.92 -14.08
C LEU A 68 -19.20 1.24 -15.14
N THR A 69 -17.98 1.57 -14.69
CA THR A 69 -16.85 1.80 -15.59
C THR A 69 -16.37 0.45 -16.10
N GLN A 70 -16.61 0.19 -17.38
CA GLN A 70 -16.03 -0.96 -18.08
C GLN A 70 -14.50 -0.91 -17.96
N LEU A 71 -13.91 -1.95 -17.36
CA LEU A 71 -12.46 -2.17 -17.35
C LEU A 71 -12.00 -2.61 -18.73
N HIS A 72 -12.03 -1.69 -19.71
CA HIS A 72 -11.11 -1.83 -20.83
C HIS A 72 -9.70 -1.76 -20.27
N PHE A 73 -8.90 -2.80 -20.52
CA PHE A 73 -7.45 -2.71 -20.39
C PHE A 73 -6.98 -1.65 -21.39
N CYS A 74 -6.82 -0.41 -20.92
CA CYS A 74 -6.17 0.64 -21.68
C CYS A 74 -4.68 0.29 -21.80
N ILE A 75 -4.33 -0.50 -22.81
CA ILE A 75 -2.95 -0.96 -23.09
C ILE A 75 -1.99 0.25 -23.16
N ASP A 76 -2.49 1.40 -23.60
CA ASP A 76 -1.72 2.65 -23.76
C ASP A 76 -1.52 3.46 -22.46
N GLN A 77 -2.14 3.08 -21.34
CA GLN A 77 -1.99 3.80 -20.06
C GLN A 77 -1.54 2.88 -18.92
N THR A 78 -0.37 3.20 -18.35
CA THR A 78 0.14 2.45 -17.19
C THR A 78 -0.74 2.66 -15.96
N ILE A 79 -1.30 1.56 -15.47
CA ILE A 79 -1.97 1.48 -14.16
C ILE A 79 -0.96 1.58 -13.01
N LEU A 80 0.30 1.20 -13.26
CA LEU A 80 1.41 1.41 -12.34
C LEU A 80 1.74 2.90 -12.23
N ARG A 81 1.80 3.41 -10.99
CA ARG A 81 2.14 4.80 -10.67
C ARG A 81 3.23 4.82 -9.61
N THR A 82 4.24 5.66 -9.82
CA THR A 82 5.29 5.92 -8.84
C THR A 82 4.98 7.22 -8.10
N CYS A 83 4.95 7.18 -6.77
CA CYS A 83 4.68 8.36 -5.95
C CYS A 83 5.91 9.29 -5.91
N PRO A 84 5.80 10.59 -6.23
CA PRO A 84 6.95 11.50 -6.23
C PRO A 84 7.49 11.82 -4.82
N LEU A 85 6.77 11.47 -3.76
CA LEU A 85 7.14 11.77 -2.37
C LEU A 85 7.87 10.61 -1.67
N CYS A 86 7.47 9.36 -1.95
CA CYS A 86 8.09 8.16 -1.35
C CYS A 86 8.76 7.22 -2.36
N SER A 87 8.67 7.51 -3.67
CA SER A 87 9.19 6.70 -4.77
C SER A 87 8.65 5.26 -4.87
N LEU A 88 7.64 4.90 -4.07
CA LEU A 88 6.96 3.62 -4.18
C LEU A 88 6.13 3.54 -5.48
N SER A 89 6.32 2.48 -6.25
CA SER A 89 5.45 2.10 -7.36
C SER A 89 4.29 1.24 -6.87
N TYR A 90 3.06 1.59 -7.25
CA TYR A 90 1.83 0.90 -6.84
C TYR A 90 0.81 0.87 -7.99
N THR A 91 -0.14 -0.06 -7.95
CA THR A 91 -1.20 -0.17 -8.96
C THR A 91 -2.38 0.74 -8.60
N LYS A 92 -2.64 1.76 -9.43
CA LYS A 92 -3.81 2.62 -9.27
C LYS A 92 -5.08 1.84 -9.60
N GLY A 93 -6.08 1.93 -8.73
CA GLY A 93 -7.34 1.17 -8.83
C GLY A 93 -7.33 -0.18 -8.12
N ALA A 94 -6.19 -0.65 -7.61
CA ALA A 94 -6.13 -1.78 -6.69
C ALA A 94 -6.19 -1.23 -5.24
N PRO A 95 -7.27 -1.53 -4.47
CA PRO A 95 -7.49 -0.88 -3.17
C PRO A 95 -6.41 -1.24 -2.14
N ASP A 96 -5.86 -2.46 -2.20
CA ASP A 96 -4.82 -2.93 -1.29
C ASP A 96 -3.47 -2.22 -1.53
N ASP A 97 -3.07 -2.08 -2.80
CA ASP A 97 -1.90 -1.31 -3.23
C ASP A 97 -2.04 0.18 -2.83
N GLU A 98 -3.20 0.78 -3.03
CA GLU A 98 -3.46 2.18 -2.65
C GLU A 98 -3.45 2.38 -1.12
N ALA A 99 -3.99 1.43 -0.35
CA ALA A 99 -3.94 1.46 1.11
C ALA A 99 -2.50 1.28 1.64
N LEU A 100 -1.74 0.33 1.07
CA LEU A 100 -0.32 0.11 1.39
C LEU A 100 0.50 1.36 1.06
N HIS A 101 0.34 1.92 -0.14
CA HIS A 101 0.99 3.17 -0.53
C HIS A 101 0.63 4.32 0.42
N LYS A 102 -0.64 4.49 0.79
CA LYS A 102 -1.06 5.55 1.72
C LYS A 102 -0.39 5.39 3.09
N ALA A 103 -0.33 4.18 3.64
CA ALA A 103 0.30 3.89 4.92
C ALA A 103 1.83 4.09 4.87
N HIS A 104 2.48 3.63 3.80
CA HIS A 104 3.91 3.82 3.57
C HIS A 104 4.28 5.30 3.38
N CYS A 105 3.60 5.99 2.46
CA CYS A 105 3.84 7.39 2.15
C CYS A 105 3.66 8.31 3.37
N ALA A 106 2.61 8.08 4.17
CA ALA A 106 2.39 8.80 5.43
C ALA A 106 3.45 8.49 6.50
N ARG A 107 4.12 7.33 6.47
CA ARG A 107 5.24 6.99 7.35
C ARG A 107 6.52 7.71 6.90
N VAL A 108 6.84 7.62 5.61
CA VAL A 108 8.01 8.27 5.00
C VAL A 108 7.98 9.78 5.17
N GLN A 109 6.85 10.45 4.91
CA GLN A 109 6.71 11.90 5.10
C GLN A 109 7.03 12.32 6.54
N ARG A 110 6.41 11.66 7.54
CA ARG A 110 6.67 11.93 8.97
C ARG A 110 8.10 11.62 9.41
N GLY A 111 8.76 10.65 8.77
CA GLY A 111 10.16 10.32 9.01
C GLY A 111 11.15 11.32 8.42
N MET A 112 10.86 11.87 7.24
CA MET A 112 11.81 12.67 6.45
C MET A 112 11.75 14.19 6.72
N GLU A 113 10.61 14.73 7.18
CA GLU A 113 10.46 16.18 7.44
C GLU A 113 11.19 16.60 8.72
N TRP A 114 12.28 17.37 8.65
CA TRP A 114 12.93 17.90 9.86
C TRP A 114 12.29 19.22 10.31
N GLY A 115 11.48 19.17 11.38
CA GLY A 115 10.61 20.26 11.80
C GLY A 115 11.20 21.20 12.86
N ARG A 116 10.35 22.14 13.30
CA ARG A 116 10.66 23.09 14.40
C ARG A 116 10.76 22.41 15.77
N GLU A 117 10.24 21.20 15.93
CA GLU A 117 10.24 20.50 17.22
C GLU A 117 11.59 19.82 17.47
N GLU A 118 12.12 19.17 16.46
CA GLU A 118 13.48 18.61 16.47
C GLU A 118 14.54 19.72 16.56
N GLU A 119 14.31 20.88 15.93
CA GLU A 119 15.16 22.07 16.07
C GLU A 119 15.18 22.61 17.52
N LYS A 120 14.09 22.45 18.30
CA LYS A 120 14.02 22.83 19.72
C LYS A 120 14.68 21.81 20.66
N GLU A 121 14.75 20.54 20.26
CA GLU A 121 15.46 19.50 21.04
C GLU A 121 16.98 19.52 20.83
N LYS A 122 17.52 20.34 19.91
CA LYS A 122 18.96 20.49 19.65
C LYS A 122 19.81 20.57 20.93
N SER A 123 19.42 21.42 21.87
CA SER A 123 20.12 21.65 23.13
C SER A 123 19.99 20.53 24.17
N LYS A 124 19.12 19.53 23.94
CA LYS A 124 18.84 18.43 24.87
C LYS A 124 19.42 17.08 24.44
N ALA A 125 19.80 16.95 23.17
CA ALA A 125 20.19 15.68 22.54
C ALA A 125 21.62 15.67 21.98
N ASP A 126 22.49 16.55 22.49
CA ASP A 126 23.87 16.75 22.01
C ASP A 126 23.96 16.92 20.48
N LEU A 127 23.01 17.65 19.87
CA LEU A 127 22.90 17.75 18.42
C LEU A 127 23.85 18.82 17.86
N VAL A 128 24.92 18.35 17.24
CA VAL A 128 25.99 19.18 16.67
C VAL A 128 25.76 19.39 15.18
N GLU A 129 25.79 20.64 14.72
CA GLU A 129 25.86 20.96 13.29
C GLU A 129 27.32 20.80 12.83
N VAL A 130 27.58 19.79 12.00
CA VAL A 130 28.92 19.40 11.55
C VAL A 130 29.40 20.27 10.39
N ALA A 131 28.49 20.62 9.49
CA ALA A 131 28.77 21.47 8.34
C ALA A 131 27.49 22.15 7.84
N SER A 132 27.58 23.43 7.47
CA SER A 132 26.48 24.20 6.90
C SER A 132 26.77 24.55 5.44
N GLY A 133 25.72 24.84 4.64
CA GLY A 133 25.85 25.27 3.25
C GLY A 133 26.41 24.21 2.26
N VAL A 134 26.53 22.96 2.69
CA VAL A 134 27.05 21.83 1.90
C VAL A 134 26.19 21.63 0.65
N LYS A 135 26.83 21.61 -0.53
CA LYS A 135 26.15 21.42 -1.82
C LYS A 135 26.30 19.97 -2.29
N LEU A 136 25.19 19.34 -2.66
CA LEU A 136 25.20 18.08 -3.42
C LEU A 136 25.49 18.35 -4.90
N LYS A 137 25.87 17.29 -5.64
CA LYS A 137 26.07 17.34 -7.10
C LYS A 137 24.84 17.85 -7.85
N ASP A 138 23.64 17.55 -7.35
CA ASP A 138 22.34 17.97 -7.88
C ASP A 138 22.00 19.46 -7.61
N GLY A 139 22.98 20.28 -7.20
CA GLY A 139 22.82 21.70 -6.88
C GLY A 139 22.10 22.02 -5.56
N LYS A 140 21.38 21.05 -4.97
CA LYS A 140 20.72 21.17 -3.67
C LYS A 140 21.75 21.51 -2.57
N LYS A 141 21.45 22.54 -1.78
CA LYS A 141 22.25 22.93 -0.60
C LYS A 141 21.57 22.44 0.67
N GLY A 142 22.35 22.11 1.70
CA GLY A 142 21.85 21.66 2.99
C GLY A 142 22.87 21.84 4.12
N ARG A 143 22.58 21.23 5.26
CA ARG A 143 23.47 21.14 6.43
C ARG A 143 23.56 19.72 6.92
N ILE A 144 24.70 19.34 7.49
CA ILE A 144 24.92 18.03 8.12
C ILE A 144 24.81 18.22 9.63
N ILE A 145 23.94 17.44 10.26
CA ILE A 145 23.83 17.34 11.72
C ILE A 145 24.33 15.97 12.19
N CYS A 146 24.87 15.92 13.41
CA CYS A 146 25.33 14.72 14.10
C CYS A 146 24.74 14.67 15.51
N PHE A 147 24.28 13.49 15.92
CA PHE A 147 23.85 13.19 17.28
C PHE A 147 24.10 11.70 17.59
N LYS A 148 24.04 11.29 18.86
CA LYS A 148 24.18 9.86 19.23
C LYS A 148 22.98 9.07 18.73
N ALA A 149 23.18 7.85 18.23
CA ALA A 149 22.08 7.05 17.69
C ALA A 149 21.15 6.45 18.77
N ASP A 150 21.52 6.57 20.05
CA ASP A 150 20.70 6.24 21.23
C ASP A 150 19.98 7.46 21.86
N ALA A 151 20.05 8.64 21.23
CA ALA A 151 19.43 9.87 21.74
C ALA A 151 17.95 9.67 22.11
N ALA A 152 17.51 10.32 23.19
CA ALA A 152 16.15 10.28 23.70
C ALA A 152 15.24 11.36 23.06
N GLY A 153 13.99 11.46 23.53
CA GLY A 153 13.04 12.50 23.08
C GLY A 153 12.43 12.23 21.70
N ARG A 154 11.98 13.29 21.01
CA ARG A 154 11.39 13.19 19.67
C ARG A 154 12.43 12.80 18.63
N ILE A 155 13.69 13.17 18.82
CA ILE A 155 14.81 12.73 17.98
C ILE A 155 14.92 11.20 17.95
N ARG A 156 14.67 10.50 19.08
CA ARG A 156 14.60 9.03 19.09
C ARG A 156 13.52 8.49 18.16
N SER A 157 12.30 9.03 18.29
CA SER A 157 11.16 8.62 17.47
C SER A 157 11.42 8.88 15.99
N LYS A 158 12.08 10.01 15.67
CA LYS A 158 12.47 10.38 14.30
C LYS A 158 13.47 9.39 13.71
N LEU A 159 14.56 9.12 14.45
CA LEU A 159 15.59 8.18 14.05
C LEU A 159 15.05 6.75 13.93
N SER A 160 14.13 6.34 14.81
CA SER A 160 13.46 5.05 14.72
C SER A 160 12.68 4.89 13.41
N ILE A 161 11.88 5.90 13.00
CA ILE A 161 11.11 5.86 11.75
C ILE A 161 12.06 5.86 10.53
N LEU A 162 13.14 6.65 10.58
CA LEU A 162 14.15 6.68 9.52
C LEU A 162 14.86 5.33 9.36
N LEU A 163 15.35 4.74 10.46
CA LEU A 163 16.00 3.43 10.43
C LEU A 163 15.03 2.32 10.00
N GLU A 164 13.78 2.33 10.48
CA GLU A 164 12.75 1.39 10.01
C GLU A 164 12.52 1.51 8.49
N THR A 165 12.47 2.73 7.97
CA THR A 165 12.31 3.00 6.53
C THR A 165 13.53 2.48 5.74
N VAL A 166 14.74 2.69 6.23
CA VAL A 166 15.98 2.16 5.63
C VAL A 166 16.00 0.63 5.67
N ASN A 167 15.63 0.03 6.80
CA ASN A 167 15.59 -1.42 6.99
C ASN A 167 14.63 -2.08 5.98
N ILE A 168 13.43 -1.51 5.81
CA ILE A 168 12.44 -1.98 4.82
C ILE A 168 12.99 -1.80 3.39
N ALA A 169 13.55 -0.63 3.06
CA ALA A 169 14.05 -0.35 1.71
C ALA A 169 15.25 -1.23 1.31
N LEU A 170 16.11 -1.59 2.27
CA LEU A 170 17.28 -2.45 2.06
C LEU A 170 17.01 -3.93 2.38
N SER A 171 15.79 -4.29 2.80
CA SER A 171 15.44 -5.63 3.32
C SER A 171 16.41 -6.13 4.40
N SER A 172 16.88 -5.23 5.26
CA SER A 172 17.88 -5.51 6.31
C SER A 172 17.24 -5.64 7.70
N PRO A 173 17.83 -6.45 8.61
CA PRO A 173 17.36 -6.55 9.98
C PRO A 173 17.62 -5.25 10.75
N ALA A 174 16.82 -5.02 11.81
CA ALA A 174 17.02 -3.86 12.67
C ALA A 174 18.35 -3.93 13.46
N LEU A 175 19.00 -2.78 13.61
CA LEU A 175 20.21 -2.65 14.44
C LEU A 175 19.89 -2.94 15.91
N SER A 176 20.80 -3.63 16.59
CA SER A 176 20.64 -3.94 18.02
C SER A 176 20.86 -2.69 18.89
N PRO A 177 20.26 -2.63 20.11
CA PRO A 177 20.41 -1.48 20.99
C PRO A 177 21.87 -1.16 21.34
N ALA A 178 22.72 -2.18 21.50
CA ALA A 178 24.15 -1.99 21.78
C ALA A 178 24.90 -1.31 20.62
N VAL A 179 24.54 -1.61 19.36
CA VAL A 179 25.10 -0.94 18.19
C VAL A 179 24.63 0.52 18.10
N LEU A 180 23.38 0.80 18.46
CA LEU A 180 22.86 2.18 18.52
C LEU A 180 23.57 3.02 19.61
N GLN A 181 23.85 2.43 20.78
CA GLN A 181 24.62 3.09 21.85
C GLN A 181 26.08 3.37 21.44
N ALA A 182 26.69 2.49 20.64
CA ALA A 182 28.06 2.64 20.16
C ALA A 182 28.20 3.54 18.91
N SER A 183 27.11 4.09 18.36
CA SER A 183 27.13 4.79 17.06
C SER A 183 26.57 6.21 17.10
N LYS A 184 26.90 6.97 16.05
CA LYS A 184 26.45 8.34 15.81
C LYS A 184 25.69 8.40 14.50
N ALA A 185 24.55 9.08 14.49
CA ALA A 185 23.76 9.32 13.30
C ALA A 185 24.16 10.65 12.67
N TYR A 186 24.42 10.64 11.36
CA TYR A 186 24.69 11.82 10.56
C TYR A 186 23.55 12.01 9.56
N LEU A 187 22.84 13.14 9.62
CA LEU A 187 21.74 13.44 8.70
C LEU A 187 22.07 14.68 7.88
N PHE A 188 21.89 14.58 6.56
CA PHE A 188 21.94 15.72 5.64
C PHE A 188 20.53 16.32 5.47
N LEU A 189 20.34 17.53 5.98
CA LEU A 189 19.07 18.24 5.95
C LEU A 189 19.06 19.23 4.78
N VAL A 190 18.16 19.01 3.82
CA VAL A 190 17.82 19.98 2.77
C VAL A 190 16.77 20.95 3.33
N PRO A 191 16.88 22.28 3.13
CA PRO A 191 15.82 23.21 3.48
C PRO A 191 14.54 22.85 2.73
N SER A 192 13.47 22.58 3.49
CA SER A 192 12.12 22.55 2.92
C SER A 192 11.82 23.90 2.31
N ILE A 193 11.51 23.94 1.01
CA ILE A 193 11.00 25.15 0.35
C ILE A 193 9.58 25.37 0.88
N THR A 194 9.46 26.03 2.03
CA THR A 194 8.18 26.54 2.49
C THR A 194 7.78 27.64 1.53
N THR A 195 6.95 27.29 0.54
CA THR A 195 6.25 28.27 -0.29
C THR A 195 5.36 29.09 0.62
N THR A 196 5.87 30.25 1.05
CA THR A 196 5.09 31.26 1.74
C THR A 196 3.93 31.64 0.83
N ARG A 197 2.71 31.43 1.29
CA ARG A 197 1.46 31.71 0.58
C ARG A 197 0.65 32.73 1.37
#